data_AF-A0A4Q3F904-F1
#
_entry.id   AF-A0A4Q3F904-F1
#
_cell.length_a   1.000
_cell.length_b   1.000
_cell.length_c   1.000
_cell.angle_alpha   90.00
_cell.angle_beta   90.00
_cell.angle_gamma   90.00
#
_symmetry.space_group_name_H-M   'P 1'
#
loop_
_entity.id
_entity.type
_entity.pdbx_description
1 polymer ?
#
loop_
_entity_poly.entity_id
_entity_poly.type
_entity_poly.pdbx_seq_one_letter_code
_entity_poly.pdbx_strand_id
1 'polypeptide(L)' 'GKESFATAGDLIRLPRNIPHGLFNKSDATVKCLFWVSPTVRLYDLFWGLHAMAEQKPADVVALAAKHEVDFLPPPPDAG' A
#
# COMPACT_ATOMS: atom_id res chain seq x y z
N GLY A 1 3.64 6.26 10.88
CA GLY A 1 2.22 6.09 11.25
C GLY A 1 2.10 5.63 12.70
N LYS A 2 0.87 5.37 13.16
CA LYS A 2 0.58 4.73 14.46
C LYS A 2 0.21 3.27 14.20
N GLU A 3 0.73 2.35 15.01
CA GLU A 3 0.31 0.94 14.91
C GLU A 3 -1.14 0.78 15.39
N SER A 4 -1.91 0.03 14.62
CA SER A 4 -3.32 -0.29 14.90
C SER A 4 -3.66 -1.66 14.35
N PHE A 5 -4.57 -2.36 15.03
CA PHE A 5 -5.08 -3.66 14.63
C PHE A 5 -6.56 -3.54 14.27
N ALA A 6 -7.01 -4.36 13.32
CA ALA A 6 -8.40 -4.40 12.87
C ALA A 6 -8.87 -5.84 12.75
N THR A 7 -10.13 -6.05 13.08
CA THR A 7 -10.87 -7.31 12.92
C THR A 7 -12.04 -7.12 11.95
N ALA A 8 -12.85 -8.15 11.75
CA ALA A 8 -13.99 -8.08 10.84
C ALA A 8 -15.00 -7.02 11.32
N GLY A 9 -15.29 -6.04 10.45
CA GLY A 9 -16.22 -4.94 10.72
C GLY A 9 -15.56 -3.64 11.19
N ASP A 10 -14.28 -3.67 11.55
CA ASP A 10 -13.55 -2.46 11.96
C ASP A 10 -13.23 -1.54 10.78
N LEU A 11 -13.21 -0.24 11.04
CA LEU A 11 -12.76 0.79 10.09
C LEU A 11 -11.49 1.46 10.61
N ILE A 12 -10.39 1.34 9.86
CA ILE A 12 -9.14 2.07 10.11
C ILE A 12 -8.98 3.17 9.06
N ARG A 13 -8.52 4.35 9.51
CA ARG A 13 -8.22 5.50 8.65
C ARG A 13 -6.72 5.62 8.46
N LEU A 14 -6.27 5.80 7.22
CA LEU A 14 -4.87 6.03 6.85
C LEU A 14 -4.73 7.47 6.32
N PRO A 15 -4.30 8.44 7.16
CA PRO A 15 -4.28 9.83 6.75
C PRO A 15 -3.19 10.12 5.70
N ARG A 16 -3.49 11.04 4.77
CA ARG A 16 -2.52 11.56 3.80
C ARG A 16 -1.32 12.17 4.52
N ASN A 17 -0.14 12.07 3.91
CA ASN A 17 1.15 12.58 4.42
C ASN A 17 1.64 11.96 5.74
N ILE A 18 1.01 10.88 6.21
CA ILE A 18 1.50 10.06 7.32
C ILE A 18 1.89 8.70 6.75
N PRO A 19 3.15 8.25 6.85
CA PRO A 19 3.52 6.93 6.34
C PRO A 19 2.71 5.82 6.99
N HIS A 20 2.16 4.94 6.16
CA HIS A 20 1.27 3.85 6.56
C HIS A 20 1.42 2.64 5.65
N GLY A 21 0.99 1.48 6.15
CA GLY A 21 0.96 0.22 5.41
C GLY A 21 -0.07 -0.72 6.02
N LEU A 22 -0.58 -1.63 5.20
CA LEU A 22 -1.49 -2.69 5.61
C LEU A 22 -0.75 -4.02 5.54
N PHE A 23 -0.80 -4.79 6.63
CA PHE A 23 -0.12 -6.08 6.73
C PHE A 23 -1.12 -7.13 7.22
N ASN A 24 -1.26 -8.22 6.48
CA ASN A 24 -1.94 -9.40 7.00
C ASN A 24 -0.96 -10.16 7.91
N LYS A 25 -1.14 -10.03 9.23
CA LYS A 25 -0.32 -10.73 10.26
C LYS A 25 -0.92 -12.09 10.68
N SER A 26 -1.94 -12.57 9.97
CA SER A 26 -2.53 -13.90 10.20
C SER A 26 -2.01 -14.92 9.18
N ASP A 27 -2.25 -16.20 9.44
CA ASP A 27 -1.99 -17.32 8.54
C ASP A 27 -3.13 -17.60 7.55
N ALA A 28 -4.23 -16.84 7.64
CA ALA A 28 -5.41 -16.98 6.80
C ALA A 28 -5.52 -15.87 5.75
N THR A 29 -6.20 -16.16 4.64
CA THR A 29 -6.59 -15.12 3.67
C THR A 29 -7.62 -14.18 4.30
N VAL A 30 -7.31 -12.88 4.32
CA VAL A 30 -8.22 -11.83 4.79
C VAL A 30 -8.72 -11.02 3.59
N LYS A 31 -10.02 -10.71 3.58
CA LYS A 31 -10.61 -9.76 2.62
C LYS A 31 -10.80 -8.41 3.31
N CYS A 32 -10.34 -7.35 2.66
CA CYS A 32 -10.45 -5.98 3.14
C CYS A 32 -10.94 -5.08 1.99
N LEU A 33 -11.80 -4.11 2.31
CA LEU A 33 -12.13 -3.01 1.39
C LEU A 33 -11.18 -1.84 1.68
N PHE A 34 -10.38 -1.47 0.69
CA PHE A 34 -9.53 -0.29 0.73
C PHE A 34 -10.04 0.74 -0.27
N TRP A 35 -10.13 2.00 0.18
CA TRP A 35 -10.49 3.12 -0.68
C TRP A 35 -9.76 4.39 -0.24
N VAL A 36 -9.67 5.35 -1.15
CA VAL A 36 -9.02 6.64 -0.94
C VAL A 36 -9.91 7.77 -1.42
N SER A 37 -9.83 8.92 -0.74
CA SER A 37 -10.46 10.16 -1.18
C SER A 37 -9.60 11.36 -0.74
N PRO A 38 -9.25 12.30 -1.64
CA PRO A 38 -9.42 12.20 -3.10
C PRO A 38 -8.53 11.10 -3.70
N THR A 39 -8.97 10.46 -4.79
CA THR A 39 -8.29 9.30 -5.40
C THR A 39 -7.01 9.67 -6.17
N VAL A 40 -6.98 10.88 -6.74
CA VAL A 40 -5.87 11.40 -7.54
C VAL A 40 -5.43 10.35 -8.58
N ARG A 41 -4.14 10.01 -8.66
CA ARG A 41 -3.56 9.12 -9.67
C ARG A 41 -3.44 7.67 -9.20
N LEU A 42 -4.10 7.30 -8.10
CA LEU A 42 -3.98 5.96 -7.53
C LEU A 42 -4.63 4.89 -8.44
N TYR A 43 -5.71 5.25 -9.15
CA TYR A 43 -6.31 4.36 -10.14
C TYR A 43 -5.31 4.00 -11.26
N ASP A 44 -4.65 5.01 -11.83
CA ASP A 44 -3.64 4.82 -12.87
C ASP A 44 -2.45 3.99 -12.37
N LEU A 45 -2.04 4.18 -11.11
CA LEU A 45 -1.01 3.35 -10.48
C LEU A 45 -1.42 1.88 -10.48
N PHE A 46 -2.62 1.55 -9.99
CA PHE A 46 -3.07 0.17 -9.93
C PHE A 46 -3.18 -0.47 -11.31
N TRP A 47 -3.64 0.29 -12.31
CA TRP A 47 -3.70 -0.20 -13.69
C TRP A 47 -2.31 -0.42 -14.27
N GLY A 48 -1.38 0.51 -14.02
CA GLY A 48 0.03 0.37 -14.40
C GLY A 48 0.66 -0.87 -13.77
N LEU A 49 0.48 -1.09 -12.47
CA LEU A 49 0.98 -2.27 -11.76
C LEU A 49 0.37 -3.58 -12.30
N HIS A 50 -0.94 -3.58 -12.55
CA HIS A 50 -1.64 -4.73 -13.12
C HIS A 50 -1.13 -5.11 -14.52
N ALA A 51 -0.76 -4.11 -15.33
CA ALA A 51 -0.25 -4.30 -16.68
C ALA A 51 1.25 -4.67 -16.75
N MET A 52 1.98 -4.67 -15.63
CA MET A 52 3.39 -5.07 -15.61
C MET A 52 3.54 -6.56 -15.87
N ALA A 53 4.34 -6.91 -16.89
CA ALA A 53 4.65 -8.32 -17.19
C ALA A 53 5.43 -9.01 -16.06
N GLU A 54 6.30 -8.26 -15.37
CA GLU A 54 7.07 -8.71 -14.21
C GLU A 54 7.13 -7.57 -13.18
N GLN A 55 6.79 -7.85 -11.92
CA GLN A 55 6.73 -6.86 -10.84
C GLN A 55 7.99 -6.92 -9.96
N LYS A 56 9.12 -6.42 -10.48
CA LYS A 56 10.35 -6.29 -9.68
C LYS A 56 10.19 -5.16 -8.66
N PRO A 57 10.71 -5.29 -7.43
CA PRO A 57 10.56 -4.25 -6.40
C PRO A 57 10.99 -2.85 -6.86
N ALA A 58 12.13 -2.73 -7.54
CA ALA A 58 12.62 -1.44 -8.03
C ALA A 58 11.68 -0.79 -9.07
N ASP A 59 11.12 -1.58 -9.98
CA ASP A 59 10.22 -1.10 -11.03
C ASP A 59 8.86 -0.67 -10.46
N VAL A 60 8.35 -1.43 -9.48
CA VAL A 60 7.13 -1.09 -8.73
C VAL A 60 7.31 0.22 -7.98
N VAL A 61 8.44 0.40 -7.28
CA VAL A 61 8.76 1.65 -6.56
C VAL A 61 8.88 2.83 -7.52
N ALA A 62 9.56 2.65 -8.66
CA ALA A 62 9.72 3.70 -9.66
C ALA A 62 8.39 4.11 -10.31
N LEU A 63 7.47 3.15 -10.54
CA LEU A 63 6.13 3.44 -11.04
C LEU A 63 5.28 4.16 -9.99
N ALA A 64 5.32 3.70 -8.73
CA ALA A 64 4.59 4.28 -7.61
C ALA A 64 4.97 5.74 -7.36
N ALA A 65 6.27 6.07 -7.40
CA ALA A 65 6.76 7.43 -7.24
C ALA A 65 6.19 8.40 -8.30
N LYS A 66 5.98 7.92 -9.54
CA LYS A 66 5.34 8.71 -10.60
C LYS A 66 3.86 9.01 -10.32
N HIS A 67 3.23 8.35 -9.35
CA HIS A 67 1.81 8.44 -9.01
C HIS A 67 1.56 8.89 -7.56
N GLU A 68 2.50 9.67 -6.98
CA GLU A 68 2.41 10.22 -5.62
C GLU A 68 2.40 9.16 -4.49
N VAL A 69 2.95 7.97 -4.77
CA VAL A 69 3.13 6.92 -3.76
C VAL A 69 4.63 6.67 -3.57
N ASP A 70 5.16 7.20 -2.48
CA ASP A 70 6.55 7.01 -2.08
C ASP A 70 6.69 5.83 -1.11
N PHE A 71 7.30 4.75 -1.57
CA PHE A 71 7.68 3.64 -0.70
C PHE A 71 8.85 4.05 0.19
N LEU A 72 8.74 3.73 1.48
CA LEU A 72 9.84 3.93 2.42
C LEU A 72 10.97 2.93 2.13
N PRO A 73 12.23 3.29 2.45
CA PRO A 73 13.33 2.34 2.42
C PRO A 73 13.02 1.13 3.33
N PRO A 74 13.59 -0.04 3.03
CA PRO A 74 13.43 -1.21 3.89
C PRO A 74 13.92 -0.90 5.31
N PRO A 75 13.28 -1.47 6.35
CA PRO A 75 13.80 -1.39 7.71
C PRO A 75 15.24 -1.92 7.79
N PRO A 76 16.08 -1.41 8.70
CA PRO A 76 17.47 -1.84 8.87
C PRO A 76 17.65 -3.37 9.05
N ASP A 77 16.64 -4.02 9.61
CA ASP A 77 16.67 -5.45 9.98
C ASP A 77 15.92 -6.35 8.98
N ALA A 78 15.53 -5.84 7.81
CA ALA A 78 14.78 -6.59 6.79
C ALA A 78 15.67 -7.33 5.77
N GLY A 79 16.84 -7.82 6.22
CA GLY A 79 17.83 -8.56 5.42
C GLY A 79 17.86 -10.05 5.70
#